data_AF-A0AAJ6P8B8-F1
#
_entry.id   AF-A0AAJ6P8B8-F1
#
_cell.length_a   1.000
_cell.length_b   1.000
_cell.length_c   1.000
_cell.angle_alpha   90.00
_cell.angle_beta   90.00
_cell.angle_gamma   90.00
#
_symmetry.space_group_name_H-M   'P 1'
#
loop_
_entity.id
_entity.type
_entity.pdbx_description
1 polymer ?
#
loop_
_entity_poly.entity_id
_entity_poly.type
_entity_poly.pdbx_seq_one_letter_code
_entity_poly.pdbx_strand_id
1 'polypeptide(L)'
;MTNPIKISNNLKNLENDQKREEEIMRDVLLLLENLIYREEITVKLILNCLYEIGSVNLINQRFQSQTLKGTLRLMSNLPKPVFRIIAWRWFKKNCPRLIAKWLQGQIAFKVVEKSKTPVIVENQAPTLNSLPQSQYQIQEVKLLRSQVKVLTGVLVSIITIFGGSFIWLSYSLERSHLQTVEELQTQVKTLEASINKR
;
A
#
# COMPACT_ATOMS: atom_id res chain seq x y z
N MET A 1 -40.02 -6.20 36.82
CA MET A 1 -38.93 -7.20 36.97
C MET A 1 -38.65 -7.78 35.58
N THR A 2 -37.53 -7.40 34.96
CA THR A 2 -37.11 -7.92 33.66
C THR A 2 -36.39 -9.26 33.86
N ASN A 3 -36.86 -10.31 33.18
CA ASN A 3 -36.44 -11.69 33.43
C ASN A 3 -35.00 -11.96 32.94
N PRO A 4 -34.10 -12.48 33.79
CA PRO A 4 -32.69 -12.76 33.44
C PRO A 4 -32.55 -13.80 32.32
N ILE A 5 -33.54 -14.68 32.16
CA ILE A 5 -33.58 -15.73 31.13
C ILE A 5 -33.65 -15.12 29.71
N LYS A 6 -34.34 -14.00 29.53
CA LYS A 6 -34.48 -13.35 28.21
C LYS A 6 -33.17 -12.73 27.73
N ILE A 7 -32.35 -12.24 28.67
CA ILE A 7 -31.05 -11.61 28.40
C ILE A 7 -30.02 -12.67 27.99
N SER A 8 -29.97 -13.80 28.70
CA SER A 8 -29.08 -14.92 28.37
C SER A 8 -29.33 -15.48 26.97
N ASN A 9 -30.58 -15.61 26.55
CA ASN A 9 -30.92 -16.13 25.22
C ASN A 9 -30.58 -15.13 24.11
N ASN A 10 -30.72 -13.82 24.37
CA ASN A 10 -30.36 -12.78 23.41
C ASN A 10 -28.84 -12.70 23.21
N LEU A 11 -28.07 -12.79 24.30
CA LEU A 11 -26.60 -12.77 24.26
C LEU A 11 -26.04 -13.97 23.47
N LYS A 12 -26.61 -15.17 23.71
CA LYS A 12 -26.20 -16.39 23.02
C LYS A 12 -26.53 -16.37 21.53
N ASN A 13 -27.67 -15.76 21.15
CA ASN A 13 -28.02 -15.55 19.74
C ASN A 13 -27.07 -14.55 19.07
N LEU A 14 -26.75 -13.43 19.73
CA LEU A 14 -25.80 -12.43 19.21
C LEU A 14 -24.41 -13.04 18.97
N GLU A 15 -23.92 -13.87 19.89
CA GLU A 15 -22.62 -14.53 19.75
C GLU A 15 -22.62 -15.56 18.60
N ASN A 16 -23.74 -16.28 18.40
CA ASN A 16 -23.90 -17.21 17.28
C ASN A 16 -24.01 -16.47 15.94
N ASP A 17 -24.71 -15.34 15.90
CA ASP A 17 -24.84 -14.49 14.71
C ASP A 17 -23.49 -13.89 14.32
N GLN A 18 -22.70 -13.42 15.28
CA GLN A 18 -21.34 -12.94 15.04
C GLN A 18 -20.40 -14.03 14.50
N LYS A 19 -20.44 -15.25 15.06
CA LYS A 19 -19.64 -16.37 14.56
C LYS A 19 -20.03 -16.73 13.12
N ARG A 20 -21.33 -16.76 12.84
CA ARG A 20 -21.86 -17.00 11.49
C ARG A 20 -21.42 -15.91 10.50
N GLU A 21 -21.44 -14.64 10.90
CA GLU A 21 -20.95 -13.54 10.08
C GLU A 21 -19.45 -13.67 9.79
N GLU A 22 -18.63 -14.05 10.78
CA GLU A 22 -17.19 -14.27 10.58
C GLU A 22 -16.89 -15.44 9.64
N GLU A 23 -17.67 -16.51 9.69
CA GLU A 23 -17.56 -17.64 8.76
C GLU A 23 -17.91 -17.22 7.33
N ILE A 24 -19.03 -16.51 7.14
CA ILE A 24 -19.44 -16.00 5.83
C ILE A 24 -18.39 -15.03 5.27
N MET A 25 -17.84 -14.14 6.11
CA MET A 25 -16.80 -13.21 5.67
C MET A 25 -15.47 -13.89 5.32
N ARG A 26 -15.15 -15.02 5.98
CA ARG A 26 -14.02 -15.87 5.57
C ARG A 26 -14.26 -16.50 4.21
N ASP A 27 -15.46 -16.98 3.94
CA ASP A 27 -15.82 -17.53 2.63
C ASP A 27 -15.75 -16.47 1.52
N VAL A 28 -16.25 -15.26 1.79
CA VAL A 28 -16.13 -14.12 0.85
C VAL A 28 -14.67 -13.81 0.53
N LEU A 29 -13.79 -13.82 1.53
CA LEU A 29 -12.36 -13.61 1.32
C LEU A 29 -11.76 -14.71 0.43
N LEU A 30 -12.10 -15.97 0.69
CA LEU A 30 -11.62 -17.11 -0.09
C LEU A 30 -12.09 -17.01 -1.55
N LEU A 31 -13.37 -16.66 -1.78
CA LEU A 31 -13.92 -16.43 -3.11
C LEU A 31 -13.19 -15.30 -3.84
N LEU A 32 -12.89 -14.19 -3.16
CA LEU A 32 -12.12 -13.08 -3.71
C LEU A 32 -10.69 -13.48 -4.07
N GLU A 33 -10.01 -14.26 -3.21
CA GLU A 33 -8.67 -14.76 -3.50
C GLU A 33 -8.66 -15.68 -4.72
N ASN A 34 -9.61 -16.61 -4.80
CA ASN A 34 -9.76 -17.51 -5.93
C ASN A 34 -10.08 -16.75 -7.23
N LEU A 35 -10.97 -15.76 -7.16
CA LEU A 35 -11.31 -14.91 -8.30
C LEU A 35 -10.08 -14.19 -8.82
N ILE A 36 -9.36 -13.51 -7.92
CA ILE A 36 -8.17 -12.71 -8.27
C ILE A 36 -7.05 -13.59 -8.82
N TYR A 37 -6.89 -14.80 -8.28
CA TYR A 37 -5.87 -15.74 -8.74
C TYR A 37 -6.21 -16.34 -10.12
N ARG A 38 -7.48 -16.72 -10.35
CA ARG A 38 -7.93 -17.27 -11.64
C ARG A 38 -7.94 -16.21 -12.75
N GLU A 39 -8.37 -15.00 -12.42
CA GLU A 39 -8.51 -13.89 -13.36
C GLU A 39 -7.26 -12.99 -13.42
N GLU A 40 -6.07 -13.58 -13.30
CA GLU A 40 -4.79 -12.84 -13.26
C GLU A 40 -4.62 -11.92 -14.48
N ILE A 41 -4.99 -12.38 -15.67
CA ILE A 41 -4.85 -11.61 -16.91
C ILE A 41 -5.75 -10.38 -16.88
N THR A 42 -7.02 -10.58 -16.53
CA THR A 42 -8.03 -9.53 -16.41
C THR A 42 -7.61 -8.48 -15.38
N VAL A 43 -7.15 -8.92 -14.20
CA VAL A 43 -6.65 -8.02 -13.14
C VAL A 43 -5.43 -7.24 -13.63
N LYS A 44 -4.46 -7.88 -14.28
CA LYS A 44 -3.30 -7.18 -14.83
C LYS A 44 -3.68 -6.16 -15.89
N LEU A 45 -4.72 -6.41 -16.69
CA LEU A 45 -5.22 -5.48 -17.69
C LEU A 45 -5.87 -4.26 -17.01
N ILE A 46 -6.72 -4.48 -16.00
CA ILE A 46 -7.31 -3.41 -15.18
C ILE A 46 -6.21 -2.54 -14.57
N LEU A 47 -5.18 -3.16 -13.97
CA LEU A 47 -4.04 -2.44 -13.40
C LEU A 47 -3.29 -1.62 -14.45
N ASN A 48 -3.13 -2.14 -15.67
CA ASN A 48 -2.50 -1.40 -16.76
C ASN A 48 -3.34 -0.19 -17.19
N CYS A 49 -4.65 -0.35 -17.35
CA CYS A 49 -5.55 0.77 -17.69
C CYS A 49 -5.52 1.85 -16.59
N LEU A 50 -5.56 1.43 -15.32
CA LEU A 50 -5.44 2.33 -14.18
C LEU A 50 -4.09 3.07 -14.16
N TYR A 51 -3.01 2.42 -14.59
CA TYR A 51 -1.71 3.05 -14.72
C TYR A 51 -1.67 4.10 -15.82
N GLU A 52 -2.20 3.79 -17.01
CA GLU A 52 -2.19 4.70 -18.15
C GLU A 52 -3.02 5.96 -17.90
N ILE A 53 -4.24 5.80 -17.36
CA ILE A 53 -5.11 6.93 -17.02
C ILE A 53 -4.62 7.64 -15.75
N GLY A 54 -4.20 6.86 -14.75
CA GLY A 54 -3.79 7.35 -13.45
C GLY A 54 -2.47 8.12 -13.49
N SER A 55 -1.49 7.70 -14.29
CA SER A 55 -0.19 8.40 -14.40
C SER A 55 -0.36 9.82 -14.94
N VAL A 56 -1.19 10.02 -15.96
CA VAL A 56 -1.49 11.34 -16.53
C VAL A 56 -2.26 12.21 -15.53
N ASN A 57 -3.25 11.62 -14.86
CA ASN A 57 -4.12 12.37 -13.94
C ASN A 57 -3.46 12.67 -12.58
N LEU A 58 -2.58 11.78 -12.08
CA LEU A 58 -1.82 11.97 -10.84
C LEU A 58 -0.78 13.08 -10.97
N ILE A 59 -0.14 13.22 -12.14
CA ILE A 59 0.78 14.34 -12.40
C ILE A 59 0.02 15.68 -12.38
N ASN A 60 -1.23 15.68 -12.86
CA ASN A 60 -2.05 16.88 -12.98
C ASN A 60 -2.83 17.23 -11.70
N GLN A 61 -3.02 16.28 -10.78
CA GLN A 61 -3.70 16.55 -9.52
C GLN A 61 -2.89 17.51 -8.62
N ARG A 62 -3.58 18.55 -8.11
CA ARG A 62 -3.04 19.55 -7.17
C ARG A 62 -2.73 18.95 -5.79
N PHE A 63 -1.77 18.03 -5.69
CA PHE A 63 -1.17 17.71 -4.41
C PHE A 63 -0.31 18.90 -3.96
N GLN A 64 -0.79 19.63 -2.95
CA GLN A 64 -0.11 20.82 -2.40
C GLN A 64 1.24 20.48 -1.74
N SER A 65 1.48 19.21 -1.42
CA SER A 65 2.73 18.74 -0.83
C SER A 65 3.76 18.40 -1.91
N GLN A 66 4.87 19.14 -1.88
CA GLN A 66 6.02 18.96 -2.77
C GLN A 66 6.59 17.53 -2.73
N THR A 67 6.54 16.87 -1.58
CA THR A 67 7.00 15.49 -1.39
C THR A 67 6.12 14.47 -2.12
N LEU A 68 4.79 14.62 -2.06
CA LEU A 68 3.86 13.75 -2.78
C LEU A 68 3.98 13.95 -4.30
N LYS A 69 4.15 15.19 -4.75
CA LYS A 69 4.39 15.49 -6.16
C LYS A 69 5.65 14.78 -6.69
N GLY A 70 6.71 14.73 -5.88
CA GLY A 70 7.94 14.00 -6.20
C GLY A 70 7.74 12.49 -6.31
N THR A 71 7.10 11.86 -5.32
CA THR A 71 6.83 10.40 -5.33
C THR A 71 5.86 10.00 -6.44
N LEU A 72 4.83 10.81 -6.70
CA LEU A 72 3.88 10.57 -7.80
C LEU A 72 4.55 10.66 -9.16
N ARG A 73 5.47 11.62 -9.34
CA ARG A 73 6.26 11.75 -10.57
C ARG A 73 7.21 10.57 -10.76
N LEU A 74 7.73 10.02 -9.67
CA LEU A 74 8.55 8.81 -9.70
C LEU A 74 7.70 7.59 -10.07
N MET A 75 6.46 7.51 -9.56
CA MET A 75 5.52 6.45 -9.90
C MET A 75 5.02 6.53 -11.34
N SER A 76 4.80 7.73 -11.90
CA SER A 76 4.43 7.90 -13.31
C SER A 76 5.57 7.56 -14.27
N ASN A 77 6.82 7.64 -13.79
CA ASN A 77 8.01 7.33 -14.57
C ASN A 77 8.47 5.87 -14.40
N LEU A 78 7.72 5.04 -13.66
CA LEU A 78 8.04 3.63 -13.54
C LEU A 78 7.88 2.95 -14.92
N PRO A 79 8.82 2.07 -15.31
CA PRO A 79 8.64 1.28 -16.51
C PRO A 79 7.37 0.43 -16.37
N LYS A 80 6.51 0.42 -17.41
CA LYS A 80 5.29 -0.42 -17.48
C LYS A 80 5.48 -1.86 -16.96
N PRO A 81 6.54 -2.62 -17.34
CA PRO A 81 6.72 -3.99 -16.84
C PRO A 81 7.00 -4.06 -15.34
N VAL A 82 7.73 -3.09 -14.79
CA VAL A 82 8.07 -3.03 -13.36
C VAL A 82 6.83 -2.71 -12.53
N PHE A 83 6.04 -1.72 -12.96
CA PHE A 83 4.74 -1.44 -12.35
C PHE A 83 3.83 -2.68 -12.38
N ARG A 84 3.74 -3.38 -13.51
CA ARG A 84 2.90 -4.58 -13.64
C ARG A 84 3.25 -5.66 -12.62
N ILE A 85 4.54 -5.91 -12.37
CA ILE A 85 5.00 -6.91 -11.39
C ILE A 85 4.69 -6.45 -9.96
N ILE A 86 5.00 -5.20 -9.64
CA ILE A 86 4.79 -4.64 -8.29
C ILE A 86 3.30 -4.57 -7.97
N ALA A 87 2.50 -4.01 -8.88
CA ALA A 87 1.07 -3.87 -8.73
C ALA A 87 0.39 -5.23 -8.60
N TRP A 88 0.79 -6.22 -9.40
CA TRP A 88 0.27 -7.59 -9.27
C TRP A 88 0.58 -8.22 -7.91
N ARG A 89 1.84 -8.16 -7.46
CA ARG A 89 2.24 -8.70 -6.14
C ARG A 89 1.50 -8.02 -5.00
N TRP A 90 1.35 -6.70 -5.07
CA TRP A 90 0.62 -5.93 -4.07
C TRP A 90 -0.89 -6.25 -4.09
N PHE A 91 -1.48 -6.30 -5.28
CA PHE A 91 -2.91 -6.56 -5.48
C PHE A 91 -3.29 -7.95 -4.98
N LYS A 92 -2.53 -8.99 -5.36
CA LYS A 92 -2.75 -10.37 -4.89
C LYS A 92 -2.70 -10.47 -3.36
N LYS A 93 -1.77 -9.76 -2.70
CA LYS A 93 -1.59 -9.84 -1.24
C LYS A 93 -2.59 -9.01 -0.45
N ASN A 94 -3.03 -7.86 -0.98
CA ASN A 94 -3.77 -6.87 -0.18
C ASN A 94 -5.21 -6.68 -0.65
N CYS A 95 -5.47 -6.76 -1.96
CA CYS A 95 -6.77 -6.41 -2.51
C CYS A 95 -7.92 -7.32 -2.04
N PRO A 96 -7.78 -8.67 -1.99
CA PRO A 96 -8.84 -9.54 -1.49
C PRO A 96 -9.29 -9.12 -0.08
N ARG A 97 -8.32 -8.86 0.81
CA ARG A 97 -8.57 -8.43 2.19
C ARG A 97 -9.18 -7.03 2.27
N LEU A 98 -8.74 -6.09 1.43
CA LEU A 98 -9.27 -4.73 1.39
C LEU A 98 -10.72 -4.72 0.91
N ILE A 99 -11.04 -5.49 -0.14
CA ILE A 99 -12.40 -5.62 -0.65
C ILE A 99 -13.29 -6.29 0.41
N ALA A 100 -12.84 -7.40 1.01
CA ALA A 100 -13.60 -8.09 2.05
C ALA A 100 -13.90 -7.17 3.25
N LYS A 101 -12.90 -6.41 3.73
CA LYS A 101 -13.09 -5.44 4.81
C LYS A 101 -14.02 -4.29 4.41
N TRP A 102 -13.90 -3.80 3.18
CA TRP A 102 -14.78 -2.75 2.69
C TRP A 102 -16.23 -3.24 2.63
N LEU A 103 -16.48 -4.45 2.10
CA LEU A 103 -17.79 -5.08 2.07
C LEU A 103 -18.35 -5.28 3.49
N GLN A 104 -17.52 -5.78 4.42
CA GLN A 104 -17.91 -5.91 5.82
C GLN A 104 -18.35 -4.56 6.42
N GLY A 105 -17.65 -3.48 6.10
CA GLY A 105 -17.99 -2.12 6.56
C GLY A 105 -19.27 -1.54 5.93
N GLN A 106 -19.74 -2.08 4.82
CA GLN A 106 -21.03 -1.70 4.22
C GLN A 106 -22.20 -2.49 4.82
N ILE A 107 -21.97 -3.75 5.18
CA ILE A 107 -23.01 -4.68 5.66
C ILE A 107 -23.17 -4.57 7.18
N ALA A 108 -22.10 -4.25 7.91
CA ALA A 108 -22.19 -3.86 9.31
C ALA A 108 -22.92 -2.53 9.39
N PHE A 109 -24.25 -2.59 9.51
CA PHE A 109 -25.07 -1.43 9.81
C PHE A 109 -24.42 -0.73 10.99
N LYS A 110 -23.91 0.49 10.75
CA LYS A 110 -23.56 1.37 11.85
C LYS A 110 -24.84 1.56 12.65
N VAL A 111 -24.98 0.86 13.76
CA VAL A 111 -25.67 1.41 14.92
C VAL A 111 -24.82 2.63 15.26
N VAL A 112 -25.15 3.75 14.60
CA VAL A 112 -24.69 5.06 15.00
C VAL A 112 -25.35 5.26 16.35
N GLU A 113 -24.68 4.82 17.40
CA GLU A 113 -24.89 5.38 18.72
C GLU A 113 -24.59 6.88 18.58
N LYS A 114 -25.63 7.66 18.29
CA LYS A 114 -25.69 9.08 18.61
C LYS A 114 -25.61 9.19 20.13
N SER A 115 -24.41 9.07 20.66
CA SER A 115 -24.03 9.46 22.01
C SER A 115 -22.98 10.56 21.79
N LYS A 116 -23.24 11.85 22.00
CA LYS A 116 -24.04 12.49 23.05
C LYS A 116 -24.65 13.78 22.50
N THR A 117 -25.97 13.92 22.58
CA THR A 117 -26.61 15.23 22.76
C THR A 117 -27.61 15.06 23.88
N PRO A 118 -27.41 15.73 25.05
CA PRO A 118 -28.46 15.80 26.03
C PRO A 118 -29.66 16.49 25.39
N VAL A 119 -30.80 15.81 25.50
CA VAL A 119 -32.12 16.38 25.30
C VAL A 119 -32.25 17.58 26.22
N ILE A 120 -32.35 18.79 25.66
CA ILE A 120 -33.00 19.93 26.30
C ILE A 120 -34.00 20.47 25.30
N VAL A 121 -35.25 20.40 25.72
CA VAL A 121 -36.42 21.00 25.08
C VAL A 121 -36.38 22.50 25.34
N GLU A 122 -36.59 23.28 24.27
CA GLU A 122 -37.34 24.54 24.24
C GLU A 122 -36.62 25.93 24.26
N ASN A 123 -36.88 26.64 23.15
CA ASN A 123 -36.99 28.08 22.89
C ASN A 123 -35.77 28.99 22.56
N GLN A 124 -35.99 29.71 21.44
CA GLN A 124 -35.38 30.95 20.93
C GLN A 124 -34.01 30.90 20.23
N ALA A 125 -34.04 31.25 18.94
CA ALA A 125 -32.90 31.70 18.13
C ALA A 125 -32.70 33.23 18.32
N PRO A 126 -31.65 33.89 17.77
CA PRO A 126 -30.39 33.43 17.17
C PRO A 126 -29.14 34.13 17.78
N THR A 127 -27.93 33.57 17.68
CA THR A 127 -26.68 34.35 17.43
C THR A 127 -25.43 33.47 17.24
N LEU A 128 -24.61 33.97 16.32
CA LEU A 128 -23.25 33.66 15.90
C LEU A 128 -22.28 33.08 16.97
N ASN A 129 -21.35 32.25 16.47
CA ASN A 129 -20.07 31.78 17.07
C ASN A 129 -20.08 30.39 17.72
N SER A 130 -19.62 29.37 16.98
CA SER A 130 -18.55 28.49 17.49
C SER A 130 -18.04 27.56 16.40
N LEU A 131 -16.74 27.67 16.18
CA LEU A 131 -15.91 26.82 15.34
C LEU A 131 -15.22 25.83 16.28
N PRO A 132 -15.51 24.51 16.22
CA PRO A 132 -14.61 23.51 16.80
C PRO A 132 -14.25 22.37 15.84
N GLN A 133 -14.58 22.48 14.54
CA GLN A 133 -14.33 21.37 13.60
C GLN A 133 -12.87 21.30 13.10
N SER A 134 -12.13 22.43 13.09
CA SER A 134 -10.75 22.45 12.57
C SER A 134 -9.70 21.98 13.60
N GLN A 135 -9.96 22.13 14.90
CA GLN A 135 -8.96 21.79 15.92
C GLN A 135 -8.86 20.28 16.19
N TYR A 136 -9.96 19.55 16.05
CA TYR A 136 -9.95 18.08 16.22
C TYR A 136 -9.13 17.39 15.12
N GLN A 137 -9.22 17.88 13.87
CA GLN A 137 -8.44 17.34 12.75
C GLN A 137 -6.93 17.60 12.87
N ILE A 138 -6.52 18.72 13.49
CA ILE A 138 -5.10 19.08 13.67
C ILE A 138 -4.41 18.18 14.72
N GLN A 139 -5.17 17.66 15.70
CA GLN A 139 -4.63 16.74 16.70
C GLN A 139 -4.47 15.30 16.15
N GLU A 140 -5.38 14.83 15.31
CA GLU A 140 -5.28 13.50 14.69
C GLU A 140 -4.12 13.40 13.68
N VAL A 141 -3.86 14.44 12.88
CA VAL A 141 -2.71 14.46 11.95
C VAL A 141 -1.36 14.43 12.66
N LYS A 142 -1.30 14.84 13.94
CA LYS A 142 -0.06 14.81 14.74
C LYS A 142 0.24 13.42 15.29
N LEU A 143 -0.79 12.67 15.68
CA LEU A 143 -0.69 11.29 16.15
C LEU A 143 -0.33 10.33 15.00
N LEU A 144 -0.89 10.52 13.80
CA LEU A 144 -0.54 9.72 12.62
C LEU A 144 0.88 9.99 12.11
N ARG A 145 1.43 11.20 12.32
CA ARG A 145 2.79 11.56 11.89
C ARG A 145 3.89 10.77 12.62
N SER A 146 3.62 10.24 13.82
CA SER A 146 4.62 9.49 14.60
C SER A 146 4.86 8.08 14.03
N GLN A 147 3.80 7.40 13.58
CA GLN A 147 3.91 6.06 13.00
C GLN A 147 4.56 6.09 11.61
N VAL A 148 4.35 7.17 10.83
CA VAL A 148 4.98 7.32 9.52
C VAL A 148 6.50 7.55 9.67
N LYS A 149 6.97 8.24 10.72
CA LYS A 149 8.41 8.50 10.93
C LYS A 149 9.23 7.22 11.12
N VAL A 150 8.73 6.25 11.89
CA VAL A 150 9.42 4.97 12.10
C VAL A 150 9.47 4.17 10.80
N LEU A 151 8.37 4.15 10.05
CA LEU A 151 8.28 3.41 8.79
C LEU A 151 9.13 4.06 7.66
N THR A 152 9.20 5.40 7.62
CA THR A 152 10.08 6.15 6.71
C THR A 152 11.56 5.90 7.03
N GLY A 153 11.93 5.78 8.31
CA GLY A 153 13.31 5.44 8.72
C GLY A 153 13.76 4.07 8.20
N VAL A 154 12.90 3.06 8.31
CA VAL A 154 13.19 1.70 7.78
C VAL A 154 13.30 1.73 6.26
N LEU A 155 12.40 2.43 5.55
CA LEU A 155 12.42 2.52 4.10
C LEU A 155 13.71 3.17 3.57
N VAL A 156 14.16 4.27 4.20
CA VAL A 156 15.43 4.93 3.84
C VAL A 156 16.62 3.99 4.10
N SER A 157 16.63 3.24 5.20
CA SER A 157 17.71 2.27 5.48
C SER A 157 17.81 1.18 4.40
N ILE A 158 16.67 0.65 3.95
CA ILE A 158 16.63 -0.39 2.90
C ILE A 158 17.12 0.20 1.58
N ILE A 159 16.70 1.41 1.21
CA ILE A 159 17.13 2.07 -0.03
C ILE A 159 18.64 2.36 -0.01
N THR A 160 19.20 2.79 1.12
CA THR A 160 20.65 3.03 1.23
C THR A 160 21.45 1.73 1.17
N ILE A 161 20.99 0.66 1.82
CA ILE A 161 21.68 -0.65 1.81
C ILE A 161 21.61 -1.28 0.42
N PHE A 162 20.42 -1.32 -0.21
CA PHE A 162 20.27 -1.88 -1.55
C PHE A 162 20.91 -1.00 -2.62
N GLY A 163 20.78 0.33 -2.52
CA GLY A 163 21.41 1.26 -3.46
C GLY A 163 22.93 1.22 -3.39
N GLY A 164 23.51 1.22 -2.18
CA GLY A 164 24.94 1.08 -1.98
C GLY A 164 25.49 -0.27 -2.46
N SER A 165 24.75 -1.36 -2.21
CA SER A 165 25.12 -2.70 -2.67
C SER A 165 25.10 -2.83 -4.20
N PHE A 166 24.11 -2.23 -4.86
CA PHE A 166 24.00 -2.27 -6.32
C PHE A 166 25.08 -1.42 -7.02
N ILE A 167 25.42 -0.24 -6.46
CA ILE A 167 26.52 0.59 -6.96
C ILE A 167 27.88 -0.09 -6.76
N TRP A 168 28.11 -0.73 -5.61
CA TRP A 168 29.35 -1.48 -5.38
C TRP A 168 29.48 -2.68 -6.33
N LEU A 169 28.38 -3.42 -6.56
CA LEU A 169 28.38 -4.56 -7.47
C LEU A 169 28.67 -4.12 -8.92
N SER A 170 28.04 -3.04 -9.39
CA SER A 170 28.29 -2.48 -10.72
C SER A 170 29.74 -2.01 -10.89
N TYR A 171 30.31 -1.35 -9.89
CA TYR A 171 31.72 -0.93 -9.90
C TYR A 171 32.69 -2.12 -9.89
N SER A 172 32.38 -3.17 -9.13
CA SER A 172 33.20 -4.38 -9.08
C SER A 172 33.21 -5.15 -10.40
N LEU A 173 32.07 -5.17 -11.11
CA LEU A 173 31.93 -5.87 -12.38
C LEU A 173 32.76 -5.20 -13.48
N GLU A 174 32.74 -3.87 -13.55
CA GLU A 174 33.53 -3.10 -14.52
C GLU A 174 35.04 -3.28 -14.33
N ARG A 175 35.50 -3.40 -13.08
CA ARG A 175 36.90 -3.65 -12.76
C ARG A 175 37.35 -5.06 -13.18
N SER A 176 36.49 -6.07 -13.02
CA SER A 176 36.80 -7.45 -13.44
C SER A 176 36.94 -7.58 -14.96
N HIS A 177 36.10 -6.87 -15.73
CA HIS A 177 36.20 -6.82 -17.18
C HIS A 177 37.52 -6.22 -17.65
N LEU A 178 37.94 -5.09 -17.05
CA LEU A 178 39.22 -4.47 -17.41
C LEU A 178 40.42 -5.39 -17.14
N GLN A 179 40.42 -6.10 -16.00
CA GLN A 179 41.49 -7.07 -15.70
C GLN A 179 41.52 -8.24 -16.69
N THR A 180 40.36 -8.83 -17.02
CA THR A 180 40.30 -9.93 -17.99
C THR A 180 40.76 -9.50 -19.39
N VAL A 181 40.44 -8.28 -19.81
CA VAL A 181 40.89 -7.74 -21.10
C VAL A 181 42.40 -7.50 -21.10
N GLU A 182 42.94 -6.93 -20.02
CA GLU A 182 44.37 -6.69 -19.89
C GLU A 182 45.17 -8.01 -19.89
N GLU A 183 44.68 -9.01 -19.15
CA GLU A 183 45.28 -10.35 -19.12
C GLU A 183 45.25 -11.02 -20.51
N LEU A 184 44.11 -11.00 -21.20
CA LEU A 184 43.99 -11.53 -22.56
C LEU A 184 44.93 -10.81 -23.54
N GLN A 185 45.06 -9.48 -23.42
CA GLN A 185 45.93 -8.70 -24.28
C GLN A 185 47.41 -9.01 -24.05
N THR A 186 47.82 -9.25 -22.80
CA THR A 186 49.18 -9.69 -22.48
C THR A 186 49.46 -11.09 -23.02
N GLN A 187 48.52 -12.04 -22.86
CA GLN A 187 48.68 -13.39 -23.39
C GLN A 187 48.81 -13.38 -24.93
N VAL A 188 47.98 -12.61 -25.64
CA VAL A 188 48.08 -12.47 -27.10
C VAL A 188 49.44 -11.90 -27.51
N LYS A 189 49.91 -10.82 -26.87
CA LYS A 189 51.23 -10.24 -27.16
C LYS A 189 52.37 -11.23 -26.92
N THR A 190 52.31 -12.03 -25.85
CA THR A 190 53.33 -13.05 -25.58
C THR A 190 53.32 -14.16 -26.63
N LEU A 191 52.13 -14.56 -27.08
CA LEU A 191 51.97 -15.58 -28.11
C LEU A 191 52.49 -15.08 -29.46
N GLU A 192 52.14 -13.85 -29.85
CA GLU A 192 52.66 -13.20 -31.07
C GLU A 192 54.19 -13.06 -31.04
N ALA A 193 54.76 -12.63 -29.91
CA ALA A 193 56.21 -12.53 -29.75
C ALA A 193 56.91 -13.91 -29.83
N SER A 194 56.25 -14.97 -29.38
CA SER A 194 56.78 -16.34 -29.48
C SER A 194 56.73 -16.90 -30.90
N ILE A 195 55.70 -16.55 -31.67
CA ILE A 195 55.53 -16.97 -33.07
C ILE A 195 56.50 -16.21 -33.99
N ASN A 196 56.69 -14.90 -33.77
CA ASN A 196 57.59 -14.07 -34.60
C ASN A 196 59.09 -14.37 -34.39
N LYS A 197 59.44 -15.16 -33.37
CA LYS A 197 60.82 -15.55 -33.05
C LYS A 197 61.21 -16.91 -33.64
N ARG A 198 60.31 -17.56 -34.36
CA ARG A 198 60.47 -18.88 -34.99
C ARG A 198 60.53 -18.74 -36.50
#